data_AF-A0A6J6NB18-F1
#
_entry.id   AF-A0A6J6NB18-F1
#
_cell.length_a   1.000
_cell.length_b   1.000
_cell.length_c   1.000
_cell.angle_alpha   90.00
_cell.angle_beta   90.00
_cell.angle_gamma   90.00
#
_symmetry.space_group_name_H-M   'P 1'
#
loop_
_entity.id
_entity.type
_entity.pdbx_description
1 polymer ?
#
loop_
_entity_poly.entity_id
_entity_poly.type
_entity_poly.pdbx_seq_one_letter_code
_entity_poly.pdbx_strand_id
1 'polypeptide(L)'
;MKRAFAVLDESKVPCNNDLLPANFINDGERIRLIDYEYSGNNDACFELGNIWSEAKLPRQALDDLVSAYYGGIRPEKIARAWLFALLAKYGWTLWASIQSSISDLDFDFWSWGAEKYEDAQKSFTSREFEKALFEVTRKS
;
A
#
# COMPACT_ATOMS: atom_id res chain seq x y z
N MET A 1 15.51 2.32 -1.83
CA MET A 1 14.22 3.04 -1.72
C MET A 1 14.33 4.53 -1.41
N LYS A 2 14.90 5.01 -0.29
CA LYS A 2 14.89 6.46 0.06
C LYS A 2 15.31 7.41 -1.07
N ARG A 3 16.43 7.14 -1.74
CA ARG A 3 16.89 7.93 -2.91
C ARG A 3 15.94 7.86 -4.10
N ALA A 4 15.35 6.69 -4.33
CA ALA A 4 14.42 6.46 -5.44
C ALA A 4 13.12 7.26 -5.21
N PHE A 5 12.64 7.30 -3.96
CA PHE A 5 11.45 8.07 -3.61
C PHE A 5 11.64 9.59 -3.63
N ALA A 6 12.86 10.07 -3.36
CA ALA A 6 13.16 11.50 -3.38
C ALA A 6 12.94 12.16 -4.75
N VAL A 7 12.95 11.37 -5.85
CA VAL A 7 12.75 11.91 -7.21
C VAL A 7 11.31 12.38 -7.42
N LEU A 8 10.34 11.60 -6.93
CA LEU A 8 8.90 11.87 -7.05
C LEU A 8 8.29 12.30 -5.71
N ASP A 9 9.09 12.97 -4.86
CA ASP A 9 8.60 13.52 -3.60
C ASP A 9 7.74 14.75 -3.88
N GLU A 10 6.45 14.50 -4.06
CA GLU A 10 5.41 15.52 -4.25
C GLU A 10 4.83 15.95 -2.91
N SER A 11 4.01 17.02 -2.92
CA SER A 11 3.29 17.45 -1.72
C SER A 11 2.42 16.32 -1.17
N LYS A 12 2.52 16.09 0.14
CA LYS A 12 1.67 15.15 0.85
C LYS A 12 0.21 15.58 0.79
N VAL A 13 -0.69 14.61 0.68
CA VAL A 13 -2.15 14.82 0.65
C VAL A 13 -2.81 14.14 1.85
N PRO A 14 -4.04 14.52 2.23
CA PRO A 14 -4.79 13.79 3.23
C PRO A 14 -5.01 12.33 2.78
N CYS A 15 -4.53 11.39 3.59
CA CYS A 15 -4.73 9.96 3.41
C CYS A 15 -5.43 9.36 4.64
N ASN A 16 -6.19 8.30 4.45
CA ASN A 16 -6.74 7.48 5.52
C ASN A 16 -5.66 6.55 6.12
N ASN A 17 -4.73 6.08 5.29
CA ASN A 17 -3.60 5.19 5.61
C ASN A 17 -3.97 3.74 5.99
N ASP A 18 -5.25 3.40 6.07
CA ASP A 18 -5.71 2.05 6.39
C ASP A 18 -6.98 1.66 5.60
N LEU A 19 -7.01 1.94 4.29
CA LEU A 19 -8.14 1.55 3.45
C LEU A 19 -8.17 0.05 3.11
N LEU A 20 -8.56 -0.74 4.11
CA LEU A 20 -8.96 -2.14 3.96
C LEU A 20 -10.29 -2.24 3.20
N PRO A 21 -10.60 -3.37 2.52
CA PRO A 21 -11.91 -3.59 1.89
C PRO A 21 -13.10 -3.35 2.82
N ALA A 22 -12.95 -3.67 4.12
CA ALA A 22 -13.97 -3.45 5.14
C ALA A 22 -14.28 -1.97 5.41
N ASN A 23 -13.36 -1.06 5.08
CA ASN A 23 -13.52 0.38 5.30
C ASN A 23 -14.23 1.08 4.13
N PHE A 24 -14.61 0.34 3.08
CA PHE A 24 -15.44 0.82 1.97
C PHE A 24 -16.90 0.41 2.16
N ILE A 25 -17.80 1.38 2.30
CA ILE A 25 -19.26 1.17 2.29
C ILE A 25 -19.81 1.62 0.94
N ASN A 26 -20.25 0.68 0.12
CA ASN A 26 -20.94 0.97 -1.13
C ASN A 26 -22.44 0.70 -0.99
N ASP A 27 -23.27 1.74 -1.10
CA ASP A 27 -24.75 1.61 -1.06
C ASP A 27 -25.39 1.53 -2.46
N GLY A 28 -24.59 1.45 -3.51
CA GLY A 28 -25.04 1.45 -4.91
C GLY A 28 -25.14 2.85 -5.52
N GLU A 29 -25.19 3.92 -4.71
CA GLU A 29 -25.20 5.30 -5.17
C GLU A 29 -23.86 6.01 -4.92
N ARG A 30 -23.22 5.68 -3.80
CA ARG A 30 -21.96 6.29 -3.36
C ARG A 30 -21.12 5.32 -2.55
N ILE A 31 -19.82 5.55 -2.64
CA ILE A 31 -18.83 4.92 -1.76
C ILE A 31 -18.58 5.89 -0.60
N ARG A 32 -18.69 5.39 0.62
CA ARG A 32 -18.27 6.06 1.85
C ARG A 32 -17.07 5.33 2.43
N LEU A 33 -16.13 6.10 2.97
CA LEU A 33 -15.01 5.58 3.73
C LEU A 33 -15.31 5.75 5.22
N ILE A 34 -14.92 4.77 6.03
CA ILE A 34 -15.00 4.81 7.48
C ILE A 34 -13.62 4.57 8.08
N ASP A 35 -13.55 4.60 9.41
CA ASP A 35 -12.37 4.24 10.20
C ASP A 35 -11.11 5.07 9.87
N TYR A 36 -11.06 6.28 10.45
CA TYR A 36 -10.02 7.28 10.17
C TYR A 36 -8.94 7.33 11.26
N GLU A 37 -8.77 6.26 12.05
CA GLU A 37 -7.86 6.27 13.21
C GLU A 37 -6.39 6.46 12.83
N TYR A 38 -5.98 5.99 11.64
CA TYR A 38 -4.63 6.16 11.11
C TYR A 38 -4.45 7.35 10.17
N SER A 39 -5.47 8.20 10.03
CA SER A 39 -5.48 9.25 9.02
C SER A 39 -4.43 10.33 9.24
N GLY A 40 -3.88 10.85 8.14
CA GLY A 40 -2.86 11.89 8.16
C GLY A 40 -2.29 12.20 6.79
N ASN A 41 -1.55 13.30 6.69
CA ASN A 41 -0.94 13.69 5.42
C ASN A 41 0.18 12.71 5.03
N ASN A 42 0.02 12.05 3.89
CA ASN A 42 0.95 11.05 3.38
C ASN A 42 1.07 11.13 1.85
N ASP A 43 1.82 10.21 1.26
CA ASP A 43 1.92 10.04 -0.17
C ASP A 43 0.65 9.36 -0.73
N ALA A 44 0.06 9.90 -1.80
CA ALA A 44 -1.10 9.28 -2.43
C ALA A 44 -0.83 7.85 -2.92
N CYS A 45 0.39 7.57 -3.39
CA CYS A 45 0.79 6.22 -3.81
C CYS A 45 0.86 5.24 -2.63
N PHE A 46 1.03 5.71 -1.39
CA PHE A 46 0.89 4.83 -0.22
C PHE A 46 -0.55 4.31 -0.11
N GLU A 47 -1.53 5.20 -0.20
CA GLU A 47 -2.95 4.83 -0.14
C GLU A 47 -3.33 3.86 -1.27
N LEU A 48 -2.98 4.20 -2.52
CA LEU A 48 -3.30 3.36 -3.69
C LEU A 48 -2.64 1.97 -3.60
N GLY A 49 -1.38 1.92 -3.13
CA GLY A 49 -0.66 0.67 -2.91
C GLY A 49 -1.28 -0.17 -1.79
N ASN A 50 -1.69 0.47 -0.69
CA ASN A 50 -2.32 -0.20 0.44
C ASN A 50 -3.67 -0.81 0.06
N ILE A 51 -4.55 -0.05 -0.63
CA ILE A 51 -5.85 -0.54 -1.14
C ILE A 51 -5.65 -1.81 -1.97
N TRP A 52 -4.74 -1.76 -2.96
CA TRP A 52 -4.47 -2.89 -3.85
C TRP A 52 -3.96 -4.12 -3.09
N SER A 53 -3.03 -3.91 -2.16
CA SER A 53 -2.39 -4.96 -1.37
C SER A 53 -3.38 -5.65 -0.44
N GLU A 54 -4.14 -4.89 0.35
CA GLU A 54 -5.05 -5.44 1.36
C GLU A 54 -6.29 -6.08 0.72
N ALA A 55 -6.68 -5.63 -0.47
CA ALA A 55 -7.71 -6.30 -1.27
C ALA A 55 -7.22 -7.58 -1.98
N LYS A 56 -5.93 -7.94 -1.87
CA LYS A 56 -5.30 -9.11 -2.52
C LYS A 56 -5.58 -9.18 -4.03
N LEU A 57 -5.58 -8.03 -4.70
CA LEU A 57 -5.95 -7.91 -6.11
C LEU A 57 -4.80 -8.30 -7.06
N PRO A 58 -5.10 -8.75 -8.29
CA PRO A 58 -4.07 -9.00 -9.30
C PRO A 58 -3.33 -7.70 -9.66
N ARG A 59 -2.12 -7.82 -10.22
CA ARG A 59 -1.27 -6.66 -10.58
C ARG A 59 -1.98 -5.67 -11.51
N GLN A 60 -2.77 -6.15 -12.48
CA GLN A 60 -3.50 -5.27 -13.40
C GLN A 60 -4.41 -4.27 -12.66
N ALA A 61 -4.99 -4.66 -11.53
CA ALA A 61 -5.85 -3.77 -10.75
C ALA A 61 -5.08 -2.60 -10.12
N LEU A 62 -3.78 -2.76 -9.81
CA LEU A 62 -2.94 -1.66 -9.35
C LEU A 62 -2.74 -0.65 -10.48
N ASP A 63 -2.46 -1.15 -11.69
CA ASP A 63 -2.24 -0.31 -12.86
C ASP A 63 -3.52 0.48 -13.20
N ASP A 64 -4.68 -0.17 -13.14
CA ASP A 64 -5.98 0.46 -13.37
C ASP A 64 -6.31 1.51 -12.28
N LEU A 65 -6.10 1.16 -11.00
CA LEU A 65 -6.38 2.03 -9.86
C LEU A 65 -5.51 3.30 -9.90
N VAL A 66 -4.21 3.15 -10.11
CA VAL A 66 -3.28 4.28 -10.20
C VAL A 66 -3.59 5.12 -11.43
N SER A 67 -3.89 4.49 -12.57
CA SER A 67 -4.22 5.23 -13.80
C SER A 67 -5.52 6.02 -13.66
N ALA A 68 -6.54 5.45 -13.00
CA ALA A 68 -7.79 6.14 -12.72
C ALA A 68 -7.58 7.35 -11.79
N TYR A 69 -6.75 7.20 -10.75
CA TYR A 69 -6.46 8.29 -9.81
C TYR A 69 -5.70 9.45 -10.46
N TYR A 70 -4.69 9.16 -11.28
CA TYR A 70 -3.85 10.18 -11.93
C TYR A 70 -4.38 10.64 -13.32
N GLY A 71 -5.49 10.09 -13.80
CA GLY A 71 -6.10 10.46 -15.08
C GLY A 71 -5.36 9.95 -16.33
N GLY A 72 -4.52 8.91 -16.19
CA GLY A 72 -3.75 8.33 -17.29
C GLY A 72 -2.69 7.34 -16.82
N ILE A 73 -2.08 6.62 -17.75
CA ILE A 73 -1.04 5.63 -17.44
C ILE A 73 0.22 6.37 -16.95
N ARG A 74 0.63 6.08 -15.71
CA ARG A 74 1.80 6.67 -15.05
C ARG A 74 2.71 5.57 -14.48
N PRO A 75 3.60 4.97 -15.30
CA PRO A 75 4.43 3.83 -14.88
C PRO A 75 5.24 4.09 -13.61
N GLU A 76 5.74 5.31 -13.45
CA GLU A 76 6.51 5.70 -12.27
C GLU A 76 5.65 5.83 -11.00
N LYS A 77 4.37 6.20 -11.12
CA LYS A 77 3.41 6.20 -10.01
C LYS A 77 2.95 4.79 -9.66
N ILE A 78 2.78 3.93 -10.66
CA ILE A 78 2.47 2.50 -10.46
C ILE A 78 3.61 1.84 -9.68
N ALA A 79 4.85 2.05 -10.11
CA ALA A 79 6.03 1.56 -9.41
C ALA A 79 6.14 2.10 -7.99
N ARG A 80 5.86 3.40 -7.78
CA ARG A 80 5.86 4.03 -6.45
C ARG A 80 4.79 3.43 -5.53
N ALA A 81 3.57 3.22 -6.03
CA ALA A 81 2.48 2.62 -5.28
C ALA A 81 2.79 1.18 -4.88
N TRP A 82 3.35 0.39 -5.81
CA TRP A 82 3.78 -0.97 -5.52
C TRP A 82 4.89 -1.01 -4.46
N LEU A 83 5.89 -0.12 -4.54
CA LEU A 83 6.95 -0.04 -3.52
C LEU A 83 6.41 0.37 -2.14
N PHE A 84 5.44 1.29 -2.08
CA PHE A 84 4.76 1.60 -0.82
C PHE A 84 3.92 0.44 -0.30
N ALA A 85 3.25 -0.32 -1.16
CA ALA A 85 2.55 -1.53 -0.75
C ALA A 85 3.48 -2.53 -0.06
N LEU A 86 4.71 -2.70 -0.56
CA LEU A 86 5.72 -3.54 0.10
C LEU A 86 6.14 -3.01 1.47
N LEU A 87 6.31 -1.68 1.58
CA LEU A 87 6.60 -1.04 2.86
C LEU A 87 5.44 -1.19 3.85
N ALA A 88 4.20 -1.08 3.38
CA ALA A 88 3.00 -1.27 4.19
C ALA A 88 2.93 -2.72 4.70
N LYS A 89 3.10 -3.73 3.85
CA LYS A 89 3.17 -5.15 4.28
C LYS A 89 4.18 -5.37 5.39
N TYR A 90 5.38 -4.81 5.24
CA TYR A 90 6.41 -4.91 6.27
C TYR A 90 6.03 -4.17 7.56
N GLY A 91 5.42 -2.98 7.45
CA GLY A 91 4.88 -2.25 8.59
C GLY A 91 3.81 -3.05 9.34
N TRP A 92 2.89 -3.67 8.62
CA TRP A 92 1.83 -4.51 9.18
C TRP A 92 2.36 -5.79 9.83
N THR A 93 3.45 -6.39 9.31
CA THR A 93 4.17 -7.46 10.01
C THR A 93 4.66 -7.01 11.38
N LEU A 94 5.27 -5.82 11.47
CA LEU A 94 5.76 -5.29 12.75
C LEU A 94 4.61 -4.99 13.71
N TRP A 95 3.52 -4.40 13.21
CA TRP A 95 2.30 -4.17 13.98
C TRP A 95 1.72 -5.49 14.52
N ALA A 96 1.63 -6.52 13.68
CA ALA A 96 1.11 -7.82 14.06
C ALA A 96 1.98 -8.51 15.10
N SER A 97 3.31 -8.38 15.01
CA SER A 97 4.23 -8.91 16.03
C SER A 97 4.01 -8.25 17.40
N ILE A 98 3.73 -6.94 17.42
CA ILE A 98 3.38 -6.23 18.64
C ILE A 98 2.02 -6.70 19.16
N GLN A 99 0.99 -6.73 18.31
CA GLN A 99 -0.36 -7.16 18.70
C GLN A 99 -0.40 -8.60 19.23
N SER A 100 0.36 -9.52 18.62
CA SER A 100 0.51 -10.89 19.11
C SER A 100 1.03 -10.98 20.54
N SER A 101 1.65 -9.93 21.06
CA SER A 101 2.20 -9.88 22.43
C SER A 101 1.34 -9.09 23.41
N ILE A 102 0.49 -8.17 22.94
CA ILE A 102 -0.21 -7.20 23.80
C ILE A 102 -1.73 -7.19 23.66
N SER A 103 -2.28 -7.79 22.60
CA SER A 103 -3.71 -7.74 22.32
C SER A 103 -4.48 -8.79 23.11
N ASP A 104 -5.61 -8.40 23.68
CA ASP A 104 -6.55 -9.32 24.35
C ASP A 104 -7.56 -9.96 23.37
N LEU A 105 -7.46 -9.64 22.07
CA LEU A 105 -8.35 -10.17 21.04
C LEU A 105 -8.03 -11.64 20.73
N ASP A 106 -9.07 -12.45 20.55
CA ASP A 106 -8.96 -13.82 20.04
C ASP A 106 -8.74 -13.80 18.52
N PHE A 107 -7.54 -13.40 18.12
CA PHE A 107 -7.11 -13.31 16.74
C PHE A 107 -5.64 -13.75 16.61
N ASP A 108 -5.35 -14.58 15.60
CA ASP A 108 -4.00 -15.08 15.34
C ASP A 108 -3.16 -14.02 14.60
N PHE A 109 -2.71 -13.01 15.34
CA PHE A 109 -1.84 -11.96 14.82
C PHE A 109 -0.52 -12.51 14.28
N TRP A 110 0.01 -13.59 14.87
CA TRP A 110 1.29 -14.14 14.46
C TRP A 110 1.22 -14.69 13.04
N SER A 111 0.27 -15.60 12.78
CA SER A 111 0.11 -16.18 11.46
C SER A 111 -0.28 -15.13 10.42
N TRP A 112 -1.14 -14.17 10.79
CA TRP A 112 -1.51 -13.06 9.91
C TRP A 112 -0.31 -12.17 9.54
N GLY A 113 0.54 -11.83 10.51
CA GLY A 113 1.75 -11.05 10.28
C GLY A 113 2.82 -11.80 9.48
N ALA A 114 2.92 -13.12 9.68
CA ALA A 114 3.85 -13.99 8.96
C ALA A 114 3.52 -14.08 7.46
N GLU A 115 2.24 -14.18 7.08
CA GLU A 115 1.82 -14.15 5.66
C GLU A 115 2.34 -12.89 4.96
N LYS A 116 2.15 -11.73 5.58
CA LYS A 116 2.63 -10.44 5.07
C LYS A 116 4.14 -10.36 4.99
N TYR A 117 4.85 -10.93 5.98
CA TYR A 117 6.31 -10.97 6.01
C TYR A 117 6.87 -11.79 4.86
N GLU A 118 6.35 -12.99 4.64
CA GLU A 118 6.82 -13.88 3.58
C GLU A 118 6.64 -13.26 2.20
N ASP A 119 5.50 -12.62 1.96
CA ASP A 119 5.22 -11.93 0.71
C ASP A 119 6.13 -10.71 0.51
N ALA A 120 6.33 -9.91 1.56
CA ALA A 120 7.28 -8.79 1.53
C ALA A 120 8.71 -9.27 1.24
N GLN A 121 9.18 -10.33 1.91
CA GLN A 121 10.52 -10.88 1.72
C GLN A 121 10.73 -11.40 0.28
N LYS A 122 9.75 -12.15 -0.27
CA LYS A 122 9.78 -12.60 -1.67
C LYS A 122 9.82 -11.42 -2.63
N SER A 123 9.02 -10.39 -2.36
CA SER A 123 8.93 -9.20 -3.21
C SER A 123 10.21 -8.36 -3.19
N PHE A 124 10.83 -8.13 -2.03
CA PHE A 124 12.06 -7.35 -1.90
C PHE A 124 13.27 -7.95 -2.61
N THR A 125 13.27 -9.26 -2.86
CA THR A 125 14.35 -9.96 -3.57
C THR A 125 14.04 -10.21 -5.05
N SER A 126 12.90 -9.71 -5.54
CA SER A 126 12.44 -9.93 -6.91
C SER A 126 13.11 -8.98 -7.91
N ARG A 127 13.18 -9.40 -9.18
CA ARG A 127 13.56 -8.50 -10.30
C ARG A 127 12.58 -7.34 -10.47
N GLU A 128 11.32 -7.52 -10.08
CA GLU A 128 10.32 -6.47 -10.12
C GLU A 128 10.67 -5.33 -9.16
N PHE A 129 11.27 -5.66 -8.00
CA PHE A 129 11.75 -4.65 -7.07
C PHE A 129 12.84 -3.78 -7.66
N GLU A 130 13.83 -4.37 -8.32
CA GLU A 130 14.89 -3.64 -9.00
C GLU A 130 14.33 -2.75 -10.12
N LYS A 131 13.39 -3.27 -10.93
CA LYS A 131 12.71 -2.50 -11.98
C LYS A 131 11.93 -1.34 -11.41
N ALA A 132 11.14 -1.56 -10.35
CA ALA A 132 10.35 -0.51 -9.72
C ALA A 132 11.24 0.59 -9.13
N LEU A 133 12.37 0.24 -8.51
CA LEU A 133 13.35 1.20 -8.02
C LEU A 133 13.94 2.07 -9.13
N PHE A 134 14.13 1.52 -10.34
CA PHE A 134 14.56 2.29 -11.50
C PHE A 134 13.41 3.16 -12.03
N GLU A 135 12.21 2.60 -12.18
CA GLU A 135 11.07 3.28 -12.81
C GLU A 135 10.65 4.53 -12.05
N VAL A 136 10.66 4.51 -10.71
CA VAL A 136 10.35 5.71 -9.89
C VAL A 136 11.35 6.86 -10.08
N THR A 137 12.50 6.63 -10.72
CA THR A 137 13.45 7.70 -11.04
C THR A 137 13.19 8.39 -12.38
N ARG A 138 12.24 7.87 -13.17
CA ARG A 138 11.86 8.40 -14.48
C ARG A 138 10.63 9.30 -14.33
N LYS A 139 10.84 10.62 -14.21
CA LYS A 139 9.72 11.57 -14.23
C LYS A 139 9.04 11.54 -15.59
N SER A 140 7.72 11.35 -15.61
CA SER A 140 6.84 11.53 -16.78
C SER A 140 6.01 12.80 -16.65
#